data_AF-A0A9W9WCN1-F1
#
_entry.id   AF-A0A9W9WCN1-F1
#
_cell.length_a   1.000
_cell.length_b   1.000
_cell.length_c   1.000
_cell.angle_alpha   90.00
_cell.angle_beta   90.00
_cell.angle_gamma   90.00
#
_symmetry.space_group_name_H-M   'P 1'
#
loop_
_entity.id
_entity.type
_entity.pdbx_description
1 polymer ?
#
loop_
_entity_poly.entity_id
_entity_poly.type
_entity_poly.pdbx_seq_one_letter_code
_entity_poly.pdbx_strand_id
1 'polypeptide(L)'
;MDMITPEDRSSSSFQANLHYLKRLDLYRREKPFMITFDVSGFKDGTKTNHEYGEYTALMTDARGEKGRFLLDTHGFEFRNWPTALSPVDFDDDGAILDYYVPEVMKEMRDAFPQAMEIHFLTHLRRKRCEDFPNTFQEEPAFANPVLYAHTDFTPDGAARQLESLFKDSEHLRGKRFEMLK
;
A
#
# COMPACT_ATOMS: atom_id res chain seq x y z
N MET A 1 -9.54 23.83 18.13
CA MET A 1 -9.17 22.49 17.61
C MET A 1 -8.08 22.01 18.54
N ASP A 2 -8.48 21.26 19.55
CA ASP A 2 -7.62 21.00 20.71
C ASP A 2 -6.47 20.08 20.31
N MET A 3 -5.26 20.58 20.50
CA MET A 3 -4.03 19.81 20.28
C MET A 3 -3.92 18.77 21.38
N ILE A 4 -4.27 17.52 21.05
CA ILE A 4 -4.04 16.38 21.93
C ILE A 4 -2.53 16.17 22.02
N THR A 5 -1.96 16.42 23.19
CA THR A 5 -0.53 16.20 23.47
C THR A 5 -0.21 14.70 23.49
N PRO A 6 1.05 14.30 23.20
CA PRO A 6 1.40 12.89 22.96
C PRO A 6 1.34 11.97 24.18
N GLU A 7 1.16 12.50 25.38
CA GLU A 7 1.47 11.79 26.64
C GLU A 7 0.29 11.02 27.26
N ASP A 8 -0.93 11.13 26.71
CA ASP A 8 -2.15 10.60 27.37
C ASP A 8 -2.94 9.55 26.57
N ARG A 9 -2.37 8.96 25.51
CA ARG A 9 -3.03 7.87 24.77
C ARG A 9 -2.60 6.52 25.34
N SER A 10 -3.27 6.10 26.42
CA SER A 10 -3.32 4.68 26.80
C SER A 10 -3.69 3.83 25.58
N SER A 11 -3.22 2.59 25.50
CA SER A 11 -3.46 1.63 24.41
C SER A 11 -4.96 1.42 24.16
N SER A 12 -5.58 2.32 23.39
CA SER A 12 -7.01 2.25 23.10
C SER A 12 -7.20 1.29 21.94
N SER A 13 -7.65 0.09 22.27
CA SER A 13 -8.16 -0.81 21.25
C SER A 13 -9.57 -0.38 20.84
N PHE A 14 -9.89 -0.48 19.56
CA PHE A 14 -11.22 -0.17 19.03
C PHE A 14 -11.63 -1.21 17.99
N GLN A 15 -12.93 -1.42 17.78
CA GLN A 15 -13.40 -2.30 16.72
C GLN A 15 -13.51 -1.53 15.40
N ALA A 16 -13.08 -2.17 14.32
CA ALA A 16 -13.25 -1.65 12.96
C ALA A 16 -13.65 -2.76 11.99
N ASN A 17 -14.41 -2.41 10.97
CA ASN A 17 -14.80 -3.33 9.91
C ASN A 17 -13.76 -3.30 8.78
N LEU A 18 -13.24 -4.48 8.45
CA LEU A 18 -12.38 -4.71 7.30
C LEU A 18 -13.20 -5.40 6.20
N HIS A 19 -13.00 -5.01 4.95
CA HIS A 19 -13.67 -5.63 3.81
C HIS A 19 -12.74 -6.66 3.15
N TYR A 20 -13.09 -7.94 3.20
CA TYR A 20 -12.33 -9.03 2.55
C TYR A 20 -13.08 -9.57 1.33
N LEU A 21 -12.35 -9.97 0.30
CA LEU A 21 -12.92 -10.63 -0.87
C LEU A 21 -13.72 -11.88 -0.45
N LYS A 22 -15.01 -11.93 -0.79
CA LYS A 22 -15.86 -13.11 -0.52
C LYS A 22 -15.38 -14.31 -1.33
N ARG A 23 -15.55 -15.53 -0.83
CA ARG A 23 -15.30 -16.75 -1.61
C ARG A 23 -16.56 -17.17 -2.37
N LEU A 24 -16.79 -16.57 -3.53
CA LEU A 24 -17.94 -16.92 -4.38
C LEU A 24 -17.68 -18.18 -5.20
N ASP A 25 -18.70 -19.02 -5.42
CA ASP A 25 -18.59 -20.19 -6.30
C ASP A 25 -18.26 -19.82 -7.76
N LEU A 26 -18.60 -18.59 -8.17
CA LEU A 26 -18.19 -18.01 -9.46
C LEU A 26 -16.67 -18.10 -9.67
N TYR A 27 -15.88 -17.94 -8.61
CA TYR A 27 -14.42 -17.87 -8.71
C TYR A 27 -13.76 -19.20 -9.04
N ARG A 28 -14.52 -20.30 -9.01
CA ARG A 28 -14.06 -21.60 -9.49
C ARG A 28 -14.00 -21.69 -11.01
N ARG A 29 -14.74 -20.83 -11.71
CA ARG A 29 -14.84 -20.83 -13.18
C ARG A 29 -14.39 -19.52 -13.82
N GLU A 30 -14.35 -18.42 -13.07
CA GLU A 30 -14.01 -17.09 -13.57
C GLU A 30 -13.12 -16.34 -12.57
N LYS A 31 -12.04 -15.70 -13.03
CA LYS A 31 -11.17 -14.95 -12.13
C LYS A 31 -11.84 -13.64 -11.67
N PRO A 32 -11.71 -13.24 -10.39
CA PRO A 32 -12.05 -11.90 -9.94
C PRO A 32 -11.35 -10.84 -10.80
N PHE A 33 -12.07 -9.81 -11.23
CA PHE A 33 -11.49 -8.69 -11.97
C PHE A 33 -12.01 -7.35 -11.48
N MET A 34 -11.31 -6.28 -11.84
CA MET A 34 -11.74 -4.89 -11.69
C MET A 34 -11.31 -4.10 -12.92
N ILE A 35 -12.22 -3.33 -13.50
CA ILE A 35 -11.97 -2.43 -14.61
C ILE A 35 -11.93 -1.02 -14.04
N THR A 36 -10.80 -0.34 -14.26
CA THR A 36 -10.51 0.97 -13.67
C THR A 36 -10.83 2.14 -14.59
N PHE A 37 -11.31 1.89 -15.81
CA PHE A 37 -11.77 2.92 -16.75
C PHE A 37 -13.30 2.91 -16.88
N ASP A 38 -13.86 3.95 -17.49
CA ASP A 38 -15.30 4.04 -17.72
C ASP A 38 -15.79 2.96 -18.71
N VAL A 39 -16.82 2.22 -18.30
CA VAL A 39 -17.44 1.16 -19.08
C VAL A 39 -18.90 1.47 -19.45
N SER A 40 -19.39 2.67 -19.13
CA SER A 40 -20.78 3.10 -19.36
C SER A 40 -21.21 3.01 -20.83
N GLY A 41 -20.26 3.11 -21.76
CA GLY A 41 -20.50 2.99 -23.21
C GLY A 41 -20.66 1.55 -23.73
N PHE A 42 -20.45 0.51 -22.90
CA PHE A 42 -20.56 -0.89 -23.32
C PHE A 42 -21.89 -1.50 -22.84
N LYS A 43 -22.59 -2.20 -23.74
CA LYS A 43 -23.92 -2.79 -23.51
C LYS A 43 -23.99 -3.68 -22.25
N ASP A 44 -22.92 -4.40 -21.96
CA ASP A 44 -22.79 -5.30 -20.79
C ASP A 44 -21.58 -4.91 -19.91
N GLY A 45 -21.24 -3.62 -19.90
CA GLY A 45 -20.07 -3.08 -19.20
C GLY A 45 -20.18 -3.23 -17.69
N THR A 46 -19.58 -4.30 -17.15
CA THR A 46 -19.50 -4.52 -15.69
C THR A 46 -18.10 -4.15 -15.22
N LYS A 47 -17.98 -3.24 -14.25
CA LYS A 47 -16.66 -2.85 -13.70
C LYS A 47 -15.98 -3.95 -12.90
N THR A 48 -16.73 -4.90 -12.35
CA THR A 48 -16.18 -6.00 -11.56
C THR A 48 -17.14 -7.17 -11.39
N ASN A 49 -16.61 -8.38 -11.25
CA ASN A 49 -17.36 -9.57 -10.81
C ASN A 49 -17.08 -9.96 -9.34
N HIS A 50 -16.43 -9.09 -8.55
CA HIS A 50 -16.06 -9.41 -7.19
C HIS A 50 -16.93 -8.75 -6.12
N GLU A 51 -17.05 -9.41 -4.96
CA GLU A 51 -17.77 -8.90 -3.79
C GLU A 51 -16.89 -8.90 -2.56
N TYR A 52 -17.09 -7.92 -1.68
CA TYR A 52 -16.45 -7.88 -0.37
C TYR A 52 -17.44 -8.25 0.75
N GLY A 53 -16.96 -8.94 1.78
CA GLY A 53 -17.66 -9.20 3.03
C GLY A 53 -16.96 -8.48 4.19
N GLU A 54 -17.74 -8.03 5.16
CA GLU A 54 -17.22 -7.36 6.35
C GLU A 54 -16.69 -8.36 7.38
N TYR A 55 -15.58 -7.99 8.01
CA TYR A 55 -14.98 -8.69 9.12
C TYR A 55 -14.61 -7.68 10.20
N THR A 56 -15.25 -7.77 11.36
CA THR A 56 -14.95 -6.89 12.49
C THR A 56 -13.68 -7.37 13.19
N ALA A 57 -12.65 -6.52 13.21
CA ALA A 57 -11.39 -6.78 13.87
C ALA A 57 -11.15 -5.78 15.01
N LEU A 58 -10.46 -6.25 16.05
CA LEU A 58 -9.95 -5.39 17.11
C LEU A 58 -8.65 -4.75 16.66
N MET A 59 -8.66 -3.43 16.53
CA MET A 59 -7.52 -2.60 16.17
C MET A 59 -6.86 -2.04 17.43
N THR A 60 -5.54 -1.86 17.39
CA THR A 60 -4.78 -1.24 18.49
C THR A 60 -3.81 -0.22 17.92
N ASP A 61 -3.65 0.90 18.62
CA ASP A 61 -2.69 1.94 18.26
C ASP A 61 -1.24 1.43 18.40
N ALA A 62 -0.56 1.28 17.26
CA ALA A 62 0.82 0.79 17.23
C ALA A 62 1.88 1.84 17.64
N ARG A 63 1.51 3.12 17.82
CA ARG A 63 2.49 4.18 18.12
C ARG A 63 3.26 3.96 19.42
N GLY A 64 2.62 3.35 20.42
CA GLY A 64 3.25 2.99 21.69
C GLY A 64 4.10 1.71 21.63
N GLU A 65 3.97 0.92 20.56
CA GLU A 65 4.62 -0.39 20.41
C GLU A 65 5.50 -0.49 19.16
N LYS A 66 5.96 0.65 18.61
CA LYS A 66 6.72 0.68 17.35
C LYS A 66 7.90 -0.30 17.31
N GLY A 67 8.65 -0.42 18.41
CA GLY A 67 9.81 -1.32 18.52
C GLY A 67 9.48 -2.80 18.63
N ARG A 68 8.20 -3.17 18.77
CA ARG A 68 7.74 -4.56 18.82
C ARG A 68 7.70 -5.23 17.44
N PHE A 69 7.47 -4.43 16.41
CA PHE A 69 7.30 -4.91 15.04
C PHE A 69 8.65 -4.97 14.35
N LEU A 70 9.07 -6.19 14.02
CA LEU A 70 10.31 -6.47 13.32
C LEU A 70 9.99 -7.03 11.94
N LEU A 71 10.72 -6.58 10.94
CA LEU A 71 10.47 -6.93 9.55
C LEU A 71 10.49 -8.45 9.30
N ASP A 72 11.50 -9.17 9.79
CA ASP A 72 11.65 -10.61 9.58
C ASP A 72 10.55 -11.48 10.20
N THR A 73 9.76 -10.93 11.13
CA THR A 73 8.75 -11.67 11.90
C THR A 73 7.33 -11.20 11.64
N HIS A 74 7.14 -9.89 11.47
CA HIS A 74 5.83 -9.25 11.30
C HIS A 74 5.59 -8.77 9.87
N GLY A 75 6.64 -8.73 9.05
CA GLY A 75 6.57 -8.26 7.68
C GLY A 75 6.60 -6.74 7.50
N PHE A 76 6.74 -6.03 8.60
CA PHE A 76 6.97 -4.58 8.61
C PHE A 76 7.71 -4.19 9.88
N GLU A 77 8.29 -3.00 9.86
CA GLU A 77 8.90 -2.37 11.02
C GLU A 77 8.71 -0.85 10.97
N PHE A 78 8.84 -0.21 12.13
CA PHE A 78 8.81 1.24 12.22
C PHE A 78 10.22 1.80 12.28
N ARG A 79 10.58 2.65 11.31
CA ARG A 79 11.80 3.45 11.34
C ARG A 79 11.47 4.93 11.43
N ASN A 80 12.36 5.68 12.08
CA ASN A 80 12.29 7.13 12.11
C ASN A 80 13.66 7.67 11.70
N TRP A 81 13.67 8.61 10.77
CA TRP A 81 14.86 9.35 10.35
C TRP A 81 14.48 10.82 10.15
N PRO A 82 15.44 11.75 10.27
CA PRO A 82 15.19 13.14 9.92
C PRO A 82 14.89 13.27 8.42
N THR A 83 13.88 14.05 8.07
CA THR A 83 13.56 14.39 6.67
C THR A 83 13.68 15.90 6.46
N ALA A 84 14.06 16.31 5.26
CA ALA A 84 14.06 17.71 4.86
C ALA A 84 12.64 18.27 4.62
N LEU A 85 11.64 17.39 4.48
CA LEU A 85 10.27 17.78 4.16
C LEU A 85 9.46 18.16 5.41
N SER A 86 8.67 19.22 5.28
CA SER A 86 7.62 19.58 6.22
C SER A 86 6.29 18.88 5.86
N PRO A 87 5.29 18.87 6.75
CA PRO A 87 4.03 18.17 6.50
C PRO A 87 3.29 18.61 5.22
N VAL A 88 3.45 19.88 4.79
CA VAL A 88 2.77 20.40 3.59
C VAL A 88 3.44 19.94 2.29
N ASP A 89 4.71 19.58 2.34
CA ASP A 89 5.47 19.15 1.15
C ASP A 89 5.04 17.74 0.69
N PHE A 90 4.41 16.96 1.58
CA PHE A 90 3.84 15.64 1.24
C PHE A 90 2.56 15.73 0.38
N ASP A 91 2.08 16.93 0.04
CA ASP A 91 1.06 17.13 -0.99
C ASP A 91 1.65 17.40 -2.39
N ASP A 92 2.98 17.50 -2.53
CA ASP A 92 3.71 17.68 -3.79
C ASP A 92 4.46 16.40 -4.16
N ASP A 93 4.02 15.74 -5.24
CA ASP A 93 4.65 14.51 -5.72
C ASP A 93 6.11 14.73 -6.19
N GLY A 94 6.46 15.91 -6.68
CA GLY A 94 7.84 16.26 -7.02
C GLY A 94 8.73 16.29 -5.78
N ALA A 95 8.28 16.94 -4.70
CA ALA A 95 9.03 16.98 -3.44
C ALA A 95 9.24 15.58 -2.85
N ILE A 96 8.24 14.71 -2.93
CA ILE A 96 8.34 13.32 -2.46
C ILE A 96 9.39 12.57 -3.28
N LEU A 97 9.33 12.65 -4.61
CA LEU A 97 10.23 11.92 -5.50
C LEU A 97 11.68 12.45 -5.44
N ASP A 98 11.85 13.76 -5.33
CA ASP A 98 13.17 14.41 -5.39
C ASP A 98 13.91 14.39 -4.04
N TYR A 99 13.19 14.35 -2.92
CA TYR A 99 13.80 14.41 -1.57
C TYR A 99 13.49 13.16 -0.74
N TYR A 100 12.22 12.81 -0.56
CA TYR A 100 11.83 11.76 0.38
C TYR A 100 12.19 10.35 -0.12
N VAL A 101 11.99 10.06 -1.40
CA VAL A 101 12.37 8.75 -1.97
C VAL A 101 13.88 8.52 -1.85
N PRO A 102 14.78 9.47 -2.18
CA PRO A 102 16.20 9.33 -1.91
C PRO A 102 16.55 9.06 -0.43
N GLU A 103 15.88 9.74 0.50
CA GLU A 103 16.04 9.48 1.95
C GLU A 103 15.63 8.03 2.29
N VAL A 104 14.45 7.58 1.86
CA VAL A 104 13.98 6.19 2.05
C VAL A 104 14.98 5.19 1.47
N MET A 105 15.46 5.44 0.26
CA MET A 105 16.41 4.55 -0.42
C MET A 105 17.75 4.47 0.31
N LYS A 106 18.19 5.56 0.95
CA LYS A 106 19.37 5.56 1.82
C LYS A 106 19.10 4.69 3.06
N GLU A 107 17.99 4.90 3.76
CA GLU A 107 17.67 4.13 4.96
C GLU A 107 17.49 2.63 4.65
N MET A 108 16.96 2.28 3.48
CA MET A 108 16.88 0.90 3.01
C MET A 108 18.27 0.31 2.73
N ARG A 109 19.20 1.06 2.12
CA ARG A 109 20.59 0.59 1.92
C ARG A 109 21.29 0.33 3.24
N ASP A 110 21.08 1.21 4.22
CA ASP A 110 21.65 1.06 5.56
C ASP A 110 21.03 -0.13 6.31
N ALA A 111 19.74 -0.40 6.09
CA ALA A 111 19.03 -1.57 6.63
C ALA A 111 19.48 -2.90 6.03
N PHE A 112 19.81 -2.91 4.73
CA PHE A 112 20.16 -4.12 3.97
C PHE A 112 21.52 -3.96 3.30
N PRO A 113 22.63 -3.88 4.06
CA PRO A 113 23.97 -3.73 3.47
C PRO A 113 24.39 -4.93 2.60
N GLN A 114 23.72 -6.08 2.75
CA GLN A 114 23.90 -7.26 1.91
C GLN A 114 23.14 -7.20 0.58
N ALA A 115 22.18 -6.29 0.42
CA ALA A 115 21.44 -6.14 -0.82
C ALA A 115 22.37 -5.62 -1.92
N MET A 116 22.35 -6.29 -3.07
CA MET A 116 23.13 -5.86 -4.23
C MET A 116 22.60 -4.53 -4.77
N GLU A 117 21.28 -4.43 -4.92
CA GLU A 117 20.57 -3.25 -5.36
C GLU A 117 19.23 -3.14 -4.63
N ILE A 118 18.75 -1.92 -4.48
CA ILE A 118 17.43 -1.60 -3.96
C ILE A 118 16.75 -0.76 -5.03
N HIS A 119 15.52 -1.12 -5.38
CA HIS A 119 14.73 -0.42 -6.39
C HIS A 119 13.44 0.08 -5.78
N PHE A 120 13.13 1.33 -6.07
CA PHE A 120 11.81 1.91 -5.81
C PHE A 120 10.87 1.53 -6.96
N LEU A 121 9.75 0.87 -6.66
CA LEU A 121 8.83 0.36 -7.69
C LEU A 121 7.78 1.39 -8.09
N THR A 122 7.02 1.89 -7.12
CA THR A 122 5.85 2.74 -7.38
C THR A 122 5.62 3.72 -6.24
N HIS A 123 5.18 4.92 -6.61
CA HIS A 123 4.63 5.92 -5.70
C HIS A 123 3.15 6.13 -6.02
N LEU A 124 2.31 6.15 -4.99
CA LEU A 124 0.91 6.55 -5.14
C LEU A 124 0.47 7.32 -3.90
N ARG A 125 0.13 8.59 -4.09
CA ARG A 125 -0.48 9.40 -3.03
C ARG A 125 -1.98 9.14 -2.99
N ARG A 126 -2.50 8.86 -1.79
CA ARG A 126 -3.93 8.72 -1.54
C ARG A 126 -4.43 9.87 -0.68
N LYS A 127 -5.50 10.52 -1.11
CA LYS A 127 -6.12 11.64 -0.39
C LYS A 127 -7.60 11.36 -0.22
N ARG A 128 -8.09 11.51 1.01
CA ARG A 128 -9.50 11.36 1.31
C ARG A 128 -10.28 12.53 0.69
N CYS A 129 -11.21 12.24 -0.21
CA CYS A 129 -12.19 13.24 -0.65
C CYS A 129 -13.31 13.42 0.40
N GLU A 130 -14.08 14.51 0.29
CA GLU A 130 -15.14 14.85 1.25
C GLU A 130 -16.20 13.76 1.35
N ASP A 131 -16.60 13.18 0.21
CA ASP A 131 -17.65 12.16 0.13
C ASP A 131 -17.17 10.74 0.46
N PHE A 132 -15.89 10.54 0.81
CA PHE A 132 -15.38 9.23 1.21
C PHE A 132 -16.06 8.75 2.51
N PRO A 133 -16.62 7.51 2.55
CA PRO A 133 -16.35 6.38 1.65
C PRO A 133 -17.37 6.15 0.52
N ASN A 134 -18.30 7.08 0.29
CA ASN A 134 -19.46 6.89 -0.60
C ASN A 134 -19.18 7.15 -2.08
N THR A 135 -17.96 7.60 -2.44
CA THR A 135 -17.55 7.90 -3.81
C THR A 135 -17.18 6.64 -4.59
N PHE A 136 -18.15 6.11 -5.33
CA PHE A 136 -17.93 5.06 -6.34
C PHE A 136 -18.18 5.54 -7.78
N GLN A 137 -18.72 6.75 -7.97
CA GLN A 137 -19.34 7.15 -9.22
C GLN A 137 -18.52 8.12 -10.07
N GLU A 138 -17.65 8.94 -9.48
CA GLU A 138 -16.77 9.88 -10.20
C GLU A 138 -15.30 9.51 -9.97
N GLU A 139 -14.47 9.60 -11.02
CA GLU A 139 -13.02 9.39 -10.88
C GLU A 139 -12.44 10.53 -10.04
N PRO A 140 -11.94 10.25 -8.81
CA PRO A 140 -11.47 11.29 -7.93
C PRO A 140 -10.15 11.88 -8.45
N ALA A 141 -9.91 13.17 -8.20
CA ALA A 141 -8.64 13.83 -8.55
C ALA A 141 -7.42 13.15 -7.90
N PHE A 142 -7.62 12.43 -6.80
CA PHE A 142 -6.62 11.60 -6.13
C PHE A 142 -7.23 10.24 -5.78
N ALA A 143 -6.41 9.20 -5.80
CA ALA A 143 -6.85 7.89 -5.33
C ALA A 143 -7.34 7.98 -3.87
N ASN A 144 -8.56 7.53 -3.60
CA ASN A 144 -9.08 7.50 -2.23
C ASN A 144 -8.35 6.46 -1.37
N PRO A 145 -8.43 6.56 -0.03
CA PRO A 145 -7.96 5.49 0.86
C PRO A 145 -8.61 4.13 0.51
N VAL A 146 -7.87 3.05 0.70
CA VAL A 146 -8.39 1.69 0.43
C VAL A 146 -9.12 1.18 1.67
N LEU A 147 -10.35 0.66 1.47
CA LEU A 147 -11.19 0.11 2.55
C LEU A 147 -11.19 -1.42 2.61
N TYR A 148 -10.68 -2.06 1.57
CA TYR A 148 -10.61 -3.50 1.47
C TYR A 148 -9.19 -4.02 1.72
N ALA A 149 -9.13 -5.17 2.39
CA ALA A 149 -7.89 -5.90 2.54
C ALA A 149 -7.41 -6.35 1.16
N HIS A 150 -6.17 -5.99 0.82
CA HIS A 150 -5.52 -6.39 -0.41
C HIS A 150 -4.11 -6.89 -0.12
N THR A 151 -3.57 -7.61 -1.10
CA THR A 151 -2.15 -7.91 -1.20
C THR A 151 -1.67 -7.30 -2.50
N ASP A 152 -0.54 -6.60 -2.47
CA ASP A 152 -0.02 -5.92 -3.67
C ASP A 152 0.44 -6.94 -4.72
N PHE A 153 0.94 -8.08 -4.27
CA PHE A 153 1.46 -9.11 -5.16
C PHE A 153 1.10 -10.52 -4.69
N THR A 154 0.74 -11.35 -5.67
CA THR A 154 0.89 -12.80 -5.51
C THR A 154 2.35 -13.18 -5.70
N PRO A 155 2.82 -14.36 -5.22
CA PRO A 155 4.19 -14.80 -5.42
C PRO A 155 4.65 -14.73 -6.88
N ASP A 156 3.80 -15.19 -7.81
CA ASP A 156 4.09 -15.13 -9.25
C ASP A 156 3.92 -13.72 -9.81
N GLY A 157 2.97 -12.94 -9.29
CA GLY A 157 2.69 -11.57 -9.75
C GLY A 157 3.89 -10.65 -9.55
N ALA A 158 4.60 -10.78 -8.43
CA ALA A 158 5.82 -10.02 -8.18
C ALA A 158 6.95 -10.36 -9.15
N ALA A 159 7.20 -11.64 -9.39
CA ALA A 159 8.22 -12.07 -10.35
C ALA A 159 7.93 -11.48 -11.74
N ARG A 160 6.66 -11.47 -12.14
CA ARG A 160 6.21 -10.86 -13.41
C ARG A 160 6.40 -9.34 -13.43
N GLN A 161 6.12 -8.65 -12.33
CA GLN A 161 6.36 -7.20 -12.23
C GLN A 161 7.85 -6.87 -12.41
N LEU A 162 8.74 -7.70 -11.87
CA LEU A 162 10.19 -7.50 -11.96
C LEU A 162 10.80 -7.95 -13.30
N GLU A 163 10.06 -8.65 -14.16
CA GLU A 163 10.60 -9.11 -15.45
C GLU A 163 11.12 -7.97 -16.31
N SER A 164 10.45 -6.80 -16.33
CA SER A 164 10.92 -5.65 -17.09
C SER A 164 12.25 -5.15 -16.54
N LEU A 165 12.36 -5.01 -15.22
CA LEU A 165 13.58 -4.58 -14.55
C LEU A 165 14.76 -5.52 -14.87
N PHE A 166 14.54 -6.83 -14.85
CA PHE A 166 15.58 -7.81 -15.18
C PHE A 166 15.95 -7.86 -16.66
N LYS A 167 15.02 -7.54 -17.56
CA LYS A 167 15.32 -7.45 -19.01
C LYS A 167 16.25 -6.29 -19.30
N ASP A 168 16.03 -5.16 -18.64
CA ASP A 168 16.82 -3.95 -18.85
C ASP A 168 18.13 -3.95 -18.05
N SER A 169 18.28 -4.89 -17.10
CA SER A 169 19.43 -4.98 -16.18
C SER A 169 20.07 -6.37 -16.24
N GLU A 170 20.93 -6.61 -17.24
CA GLU A 170 21.52 -7.92 -17.50
C GLU A 170 22.28 -8.51 -16.29
N HIS A 171 22.93 -7.66 -15.48
CA HIS A 171 23.66 -8.08 -14.28
C HIS A 171 22.75 -8.60 -13.14
N LEU A 172 21.47 -8.24 -13.16
CA LEU A 172 20.45 -8.74 -12.23
C LEU A 172 19.84 -10.07 -12.70
N ARG A 173 20.10 -10.50 -13.93
CA ARG A 173 19.51 -11.73 -14.50
C ARG A 173 19.93 -12.96 -13.70
N GLY A 174 18.93 -13.74 -13.27
CA GLY A 174 19.15 -14.96 -12.48
C GLY A 174 19.59 -14.72 -11.04
N LYS A 175 19.64 -13.46 -10.57
CA LYS A 175 19.85 -13.15 -9.16
C LYS A 175 18.57 -13.43 -8.37
N ARG A 176 18.74 -13.80 -7.10
CA ARG A 176 17.61 -13.91 -6.17
C ARG A 176 17.16 -12.51 -5.80
N PHE A 177 15.85 -12.29 -5.81
CA PHE A 177 15.25 -11.10 -5.23
C PHE A 177 14.47 -11.51 -3.98
N GLU A 178 14.35 -10.56 -3.05
CA GLU A 178 13.51 -10.69 -1.88
C GLU A 178 12.46 -9.59 -1.94
N MET A 179 11.22 -9.97 -1.69
CA MET A 179 10.19 -9.01 -1.34
C MET A 179 10.02 -9.09 0.16
N LEU A 180 10.01 -7.93 0.80
CA LEU A 180 9.57 -7.82 2.17
C LEU A 180 8.11 -8.30 2.21
N LYS A 181 7.89 -9.43 2.89
CA LYS A 181 6.59 -10.08 3.03
C LYS A 181 5.79 -9.44 4.13
#